data_AF-A0A7G8VUH6-F1
#
_entry.id   AF-A0A7G8VUH6-F1
#
_cell.length_a   1.000
_cell.length_b   1.000
_cell.length_c   1.000
_cell.angle_alpha   90.00
_cell.angle_beta   90.00
_cell.angle_gamma   90.00
#
_symmetry.space_group_name_H-M   'P 1'
#
loop_
_entity.id
_entity.type
_entity.pdbx_description
1 polymer ?
#
loop_
_entity_poly.entity_id
_entity_poly.type
_entity_poly.pdbx_seq_one_letter_code
_entity_poly.pdbx_strand_id
1 'polypeptide(L)'
;MRPCLSFIALAALSVCAAPTFAAGLDCSRAATGSEKAICTNENLRKLDVQLATVYGRLAAAQPAQRGALRRAQVDWLKTRDRCGADAGCIATRHEERLAALQAQLRYVNAYKPDDVDREALEELHQAVEAMRKTDAEFPLEKVIDALSIKTGMTSFSNTRDGNPSGDDAHFPTLQPKGVTADEWRALRASGIEGGGENGVGSYTLMDIDGDGQRDLVIDSYVGGTGLFNEISVLRRKGAKFGGPAAPAQAAAGEDNGSSSLYTTNGRGSNQSGQWVRLRGRVYAAYRNSHYGVDDVYLLRPLTVVGDVPTLTVRYSYRLSIPKVQKDEEKGTSTTLDNALHAALTRALGLIDTRQARDTGSSDKPLCPVPEGTSDDDRSNYTSYGPGHYSYEIVGDVPVRIGPQCSIGRLVDWFGGYSAKDKLFASFSVRKPTDGDREQAYNVQGVRTVLGTTTSISKFDIGN
;
A
#
# COMPACT_ATOMS: atom_id res chain seq x y z
N MET A 1 -61.25 52.02 -38.91
CA MET A 1 -59.98 52.57 -39.45
C MET A 1 -58.98 52.69 -38.31
N ARG A 2 -57.80 52.07 -38.51
CA ARG A 2 -56.48 52.26 -37.86
C ARG A 2 -56.19 51.68 -36.45
N PRO A 3 -54.94 51.18 -36.22
CA PRO A 3 -54.57 50.20 -35.19
C PRO A 3 -53.51 50.73 -34.17
N CYS A 4 -53.20 49.97 -33.12
CA CYS A 4 -51.94 50.05 -32.34
C CYS A 4 -51.74 48.73 -31.59
N LEU A 5 -50.91 47.81 -32.09
CA LEU A 5 -49.46 47.64 -31.85
C LEU A 5 -49.12 47.13 -30.43
N SER A 6 -48.74 45.86 -30.40
CA SER A 6 -48.15 45.09 -29.30
C SER A 6 -46.92 45.75 -28.68
N PHE A 7 -46.75 45.58 -27.37
CA PHE A 7 -45.45 45.58 -26.71
C PHE A 7 -45.25 44.23 -26.02
N ILE A 8 -44.33 43.43 -26.57
CA ILE A 8 -43.79 42.22 -25.95
C ILE A 8 -42.74 42.67 -24.94
N ALA A 9 -42.99 42.44 -23.64
CA ALA A 9 -42.03 42.70 -22.58
C ALA A 9 -40.96 41.59 -22.56
N LEU A 10 -39.72 41.97 -22.91
CA LEU A 10 -38.55 41.10 -22.87
C LEU A 10 -38.02 41.03 -21.42
N ALA A 11 -38.33 39.95 -20.71
CA ALA A 11 -37.76 39.65 -19.40
C ALA A 11 -36.27 39.28 -19.54
N ALA A 12 -35.39 40.17 -19.10
CA ALA A 12 -33.95 39.91 -19.03
C ALA A 12 -33.66 38.92 -17.88
N LEU A 13 -33.42 37.65 -18.22
CA LEU A 13 -32.80 36.69 -17.30
C LEU A 13 -31.36 37.13 -17.03
N SER A 14 -31.12 37.73 -15.86
CA SER A 14 -29.78 38.01 -15.36
C SER A 14 -29.13 36.68 -14.96
N VAL A 15 -28.36 36.10 -15.87
CA VAL A 15 -27.50 34.94 -15.59
C VAL A 15 -26.38 35.42 -14.66
N CYS A 16 -26.43 35.04 -13.39
CA CYS A 16 -25.27 35.10 -12.51
C CYS A 16 -24.21 34.14 -13.05
N ALA A 17 -23.26 34.65 -13.85
CA ALA A 17 -22.03 33.93 -14.15
C ALA A 17 -21.24 33.78 -12.83
N ALA A 18 -21.22 32.57 -12.29
CA ALA A 18 -20.23 32.23 -11.28
C ALA A 18 -18.83 32.50 -11.87
N PRO A 19 -17.88 33.10 -11.14
CA PRO A 19 -16.52 33.24 -11.63
C PRO A 19 -15.94 31.85 -11.91
N THR A 20 -15.74 31.55 -13.19
CA THR A 20 -15.02 30.37 -13.66
C THR A 20 -13.56 30.52 -13.22
N PHE A 21 -13.19 29.91 -12.10
CA PHE A 21 -11.79 29.85 -11.61
C PHE A 21 -10.91 28.87 -12.41
N ALA A 22 -11.21 28.65 -13.68
CA ALA A 22 -10.54 27.63 -14.53
C ALA A 22 -9.61 28.24 -15.59
N ALA A 23 -9.07 29.42 -15.35
CA ALA A 23 -8.04 30.01 -16.21
C ALA A 23 -6.75 30.17 -15.41
N GLY A 24 -5.62 29.73 -15.98
CA GLY A 24 -4.29 30.01 -15.47
C GLY A 24 -3.95 31.51 -15.54
N LEU A 25 -2.67 31.84 -15.43
CA LEU A 25 -2.12 33.18 -15.57
C LEU A 25 -2.64 33.88 -16.84
N ASP A 26 -3.16 35.09 -16.66
CA ASP A 26 -3.52 35.97 -17.77
C ASP A 26 -2.25 36.63 -18.34
N CYS A 27 -1.77 36.10 -19.47
CA CYS A 27 -0.55 36.58 -20.10
C CYS A 27 -0.58 38.02 -20.61
N SER A 28 -1.76 38.61 -20.78
CA SER A 28 -1.87 40.04 -21.11
C SER A 28 -1.47 40.95 -19.94
N ARG A 29 -1.42 40.39 -18.72
CA ARG A 29 -1.13 41.09 -17.46
C ARG A 29 0.16 40.66 -16.79
N ALA A 30 0.99 39.85 -17.47
CA ALA A 30 2.25 39.35 -16.94
C ALA A 30 3.23 40.49 -16.62
N ALA A 31 3.63 40.60 -15.36
CA ALA A 31 4.47 41.66 -14.85
C ALA A 31 5.85 41.15 -14.41
N THR A 32 5.91 39.99 -13.75
CA THR A 32 7.17 39.45 -13.19
C THR A 32 8.01 38.74 -14.26
N GLY A 33 9.30 38.55 -13.98
CA GLY A 33 10.18 37.74 -14.85
C GLY A 33 9.66 36.31 -15.02
N SER A 34 9.09 35.73 -13.95
CA SER A 34 8.51 34.40 -13.98
C SER A 34 7.22 34.34 -14.79
N GLU A 35 6.34 35.33 -14.64
CA GLU A 35 5.10 35.41 -15.42
C GLU A 35 5.37 35.53 -16.92
N LYS A 36 6.34 36.36 -17.31
CA LYS A 36 6.75 36.48 -18.72
C LYS A 36 7.31 35.18 -19.25
N ALA A 37 8.14 34.47 -18.47
CA ALA A 37 8.70 33.17 -18.85
C ALA A 37 7.62 32.09 -18.99
N ILE A 38 6.61 32.07 -18.10
CA ILE A 38 5.45 31.16 -18.20
C ILE A 38 4.69 31.40 -19.51
N CYS A 39 4.48 32.67 -19.87
CA CYS A 39 3.71 33.02 -21.06
C CYS A 39 4.39 32.71 -22.38
N THR A 40 5.72 32.69 -22.42
CA THR A 40 6.49 32.37 -23.63
C THR A 40 6.89 30.90 -23.73
N ASN A 41 6.72 30.10 -22.66
CA ASN A 41 7.04 28.68 -22.61
C ASN A 41 5.78 27.81 -22.52
N GLU A 42 5.52 26.97 -23.52
CA GLU A 42 4.31 26.14 -23.59
C GLU A 42 4.19 25.15 -22.42
N ASN A 43 5.31 24.55 -21.97
CA ASN A 43 5.29 23.57 -20.89
C ASN A 43 4.97 24.23 -19.54
N LEU A 44 5.57 25.41 -19.28
CA LEU A 44 5.25 26.18 -18.07
C LEU A 44 3.79 26.66 -18.08
N ARG A 45 3.27 27.05 -19.25
CA ARG A 45 1.85 27.40 -19.39
C ARG A 45 0.92 26.21 -19.12
N LYS A 46 1.28 24.99 -19.55
CA LYS A 46 0.54 23.77 -19.22
C LYS A 46 0.52 23.51 -17.71
N LEU A 47 1.67 23.59 -17.06
CA LEU A 47 1.79 23.42 -15.60
C LEU A 47 0.94 24.45 -14.83
N ASP A 48 0.96 25.71 -15.26
CA ASP A 48 0.17 26.77 -14.64
C ASP A 48 -1.35 26.53 -14.77
N VAL A 49 -1.82 26.12 -15.95
CA VAL A 49 -3.24 25.74 -16.17
C VAL A 49 -3.64 24.52 -15.33
N GLN A 50 -2.77 23.51 -15.24
CA GLN A 50 -3.00 22.34 -14.39
C GLN A 50 -3.13 22.74 -12.91
N LEU A 51 -2.21 23.57 -12.43
CA LEU A 51 -2.22 24.07 -11.06
C LEU A 51 -3.50 24.86 -10.76
N ALA A 52 -3.88 25.80 -11.64
CA ALA A 52 -5.11 26.58 -11.49
C ALA A 52 -6.36 25.70 -11.44
N THR A 53 -6.40 24.65 -12.26
CA THR A 53 -7.49 23.67 -12.28
C THR A 53 -7.60 22.92 -10.94
N VAL A 54 -6.49 22.40 -10.41
CA VAL A 54 -6.48 21.69 -9.11
C VAL A 54 -6.83 22.63 -7.97
N TYR A 55 -6.28 23.85 -7.97
CA TYR A 55 -6.61 24.89 -6.99
C TYR A 55 -8.12 25.19 -6.98
N GLY A 56 -8.73 25.37 -8.16
CA GLY A 56 -10.17 25.64 -8.28
C GLY A 56 -11.03 24.50 -7.73
N ARG A 57 -10.65 23.24 -8.01
CA ARG A 57 -11.33 22.06 -7.46
C ARG A 57 -11.20 21.98 -5.94
N LEU A 58 -10.02 22.21 -5.38
CA LEU A 58 -9.80 22.23 -3.93
C LEU A 58 -10.59 23.35 -3.24
N ALA A 59 -10.59 24.55 -3.83
CA ALA A 59 -11.39 25.67 -3.33
C ALA A 59 -12.90 25.36 -3.36
N ALA A 60 -13.37 24.61 -4.36
CA ALA A 60 -14.75 24.15 -4.43
C ALA A 60 -15.08 23.11 -3.36
N ALA A 61 -14.18 22.15 -3.13
CA ALA A 61 -14.34 21.07 -2.16
C ALA A 61 -14.27 21.55 -0.69
N GLN A 62 -13.61 22.68 -0.41
CA GLN A 62 -13.50 23.24 0.95
C GLN A 62 -13.93 24.72 1.03
N PRO A 63 -15.25 25.04 0.91
CA PRO A 63 -15.73 26.42 0.94
C PRO A 63 -15.27 27.21 2.19
N ALA A 64 -15.25 26.55 3.36
CA ALA A 64 -14.83 27.16 4.63
C ALA A 64 -13.33 27.52 4.67
N GLN A 65 -12.48 26.81 3.91
CA GLN A 65 -11.03 27.03 3.90
C GLN A 65 -10.54 27.90 2.73
N ARG A 66 -11.44 28.42 1.88
CA ARG A 66 -11.09 29.24 0.71
C ARG A 66 -10.19 30.43 1.04
N GLY A 67 -10.43 31.10 2.17
CA GLY A 67 -9.61 32.24 2.60
C GLY A 67 -8.17 31.85 2.94
N ALA A 68 -7.98 30.73 3.64
CA ALA A 68 -6.67 30.19 3.96
C ALA A 68 -5.94 29.70 2.71
N LEU A 69 -6.63 28.95 1.85
CA LEU A 69 -6.10 28.45 0.57
C LEU A 69 -5.64 29.59 -0.35
N ARG A 70 -6.42 30.67 -0.45
CA ARG A 70 -6.05 31.88 -1.22
C ARG A 70 -4.79 32.54 -0.67
N ARG A 71 -4.67 32.70 0.65
CA ARG A 71 -3.45 33.28 1.27
C ARG A 71 -2.22 32.44 0.96
N ALA A 72 -2.31 31.13 1.16
CA ALA A 72 -1.23 30.20 0.85
C ALA A 72 -0.84 30.24 -0.65
N GLN A 73 -1.80 30.40 -1.55
CA GLN A 73 -1.53 30.53 -2.98
C GLN A 73 -0.83 31.84 -3.32
N VAL A 74 -1.25 32.97 -2.74
CA VAL A 74 -0.58 34.28 -2.92
C VAL A 74 0.86 34.24 -2.39
N ASP A 75 1.09 33.60 -1.25
CA ASP A 75 2.45 33.46 -0.72
C ASP A 75 3.31 32.52 -1.58
N TRP A 76 2.73 31.45 -2.12
CA TRP A 76 3.43 30.61 -3.09
C TRP A 76 3.83 31.37 -4.37
N LEU A 77 2.97 32.28 -4.88
CA LEU A 77 3.32 33.10 -6.05
C LEU A 77 4.58 33.94 -5.81
N LYS A 78 4.76 34.49 -4.60
CA LYS A 78 6.00 35.19 -4.22
C LYS A 78 7.21 34.26 -4.25
N THR A 79 7.06 33.01 -3.81
CA THR A 79 8.14 32.00 -3.86
C THR A 79 8.50 31.64 -5.30
N ARG A 80 7.50 31.45 -6.17
CA ARG A 80 7.69 31.24 -7.61
C ARG A 80 8.44 32.42 -8.24
N ASP A 81 8.03 33.65 -7.94
CA ASP A 81 8.59 34.85 -8.57
C ASP A 81 10.07 35.11 -8.22
N ARG A 82 10.59 34.49 -7.15
CA ARG A 82 12.04 34.50 -6.83
C ARG A 82 12.89 33.77 -7.88
N CYS A 83 12.30 32.91 -8.71
CA CYS A 83 13.00 32.24 -9.81
C CYS A 83 13.37 33.21 -10.95
N GLY A 84 12.80 34.41 -11.03
CA GLY A 84 12.99 35.28 -12.19
C GLY A 84 12.54 34.58 -13.48
N ALA A 85 13.33 34.63 -14.55
CA ALA A 85 13.01 33.98 -15.83
C ALA A 85 13.54 32.53 -15.96
N ASP A 86 14.08 31.94 -14.89
CA ASP A 86 14.62 30.57 -14.92
C ASP A 86 13.49 29.54 -15.07
N ALA A 87 13.37 28.95 -16.26
CA ALA A 87 12.33 27.98 -16.57
C ALA A 87 12.42 26.69 -15.74
N GLY A 88 13.63 26.23 -15.39
CA GLY A 88 13.82 25.02 -14.57
C GLY A 88 13.35 25.27 -13.14
N CYS A 89 13.76 26.39 -12.55
CA CYS A 89 13.29 26.79 -11.22
C CYS A 89 11.77 26.95 -11.17
N ILE A 90 11.18 27.60 -12.18
CA ILE A 90 9.72 27.78 -12.26
C ILE A 90 9.01 26.44 -12.36
N ALA A 91 9.48 25.51 -13.23
CA ALA A 91 8.88 24.20 -13.39
C ALA A 91 8.86 23.41 -12.08
N THR A 92 10.00 23.31 -11.39
CA THR A 92 10.09 22.63 -10.09
C THR A 92 9.12 23.23 -9.06
N ARG A 93 9.00 24.56 -8.98
CA ARG A 93 8.05 25.21 -8.06
C ARG A 93 6.58 24.93 -8.40
N HIS A 94 6.25 24.75 -9.67
CA HIS A 94 4.90 24.35 -10.08
C HIS A 94 4.62 22.89 -9.75
N GLU A 95 5.56 21.99 -10.04
CA GLU A 95 5.44 20.56 -9.76
C GLU A 95 5.27 20.28 -8.26
N GLU A 96 6.12 20.88 -7.41
CA GLU A 96 6.00 20.79 -5.94
C GLU A 96 4.62 21.26 -5.46
N ARG A 97 4.14 22.38 -5.99
CA ARG A 97 2.85 22.95 -5.60
C ARG A 97 1.67 22.14 -6.11
N LEU A 98 1.75 21.65 -7.33
CA LEU A 98 0.75 20.79 -7.94
C LEU A 98 0.61 19.51 -7.12
N ALA A 99 1.73 18.85 -6.79
CA ALA A 99 1.75 17.67 -5.94
C ALA A 99 1.11 17.95 -4.56
N ALA A 100 1.45 19.07 -3.93
CA ALA A 100 0.87 19.47 -2.64
C ALA A 100 -0.65 19.71 -2.72
N LEU A 101 -1.13 20.43 -3.74
CA LEU A 101 -2.56 20.69 -3.93
C LEU A 101 -3.34 19.42 -4.31
N GLN A 102 -2.75 18.55 -5.11
CA GLN A 102 -3.34 17.24 -5.47
C GLN A 102 -3.45 16.34 -4.24
N ALA A 103 -2.42 16.29 -3.38
CA ALA A 103 -2.47 15.53 -2.13
C ALA A 103 -3.56 16.07 -1.19
N GLN A 104 -3.67 17.40 -1.04
CA GLN A 104 -4.76 18.01 -0.27
C GLN A 104 -6.13 17.68 -0.87
N LEU A 105 -6.28 17.78 -2.19
CA LEU A 105 -7.53 17.47 -2.87
C LEU A 105 -7.93 16.00 -2.74
N ARG A 106 -6.97 15.08 -2.85
CA ARG A 106 -7.20 13.65 -2.57
C ARG A 106 -7.67 13.45 -1.13
N TYR A 107 -6.99 14.03 -0.15
CA TYR A 107 -7.36 13.92 1.27
C TYR A 107 -8.77 14.46 1.56
N VAL A 108 -9.13 15.60 0.96
CA VAL A 108 -10.45 16.22 1.14
C VAL A 108 -11.57 15.37 0.54
N ASN A 109 -11.29 14.73 -0.60
CA ASN A 109 -12.24 13.85 -1.28
C ASN A 109 -12.17 12.41 -0.79
N ALA A 110 -11.23 12.11 0.11
CA ALA A 110 -11.06 10.78 0.63
C ALA A 110 -12.27 10.40 1.48
N TYR A 111 -12.64 9.13 1.38
CA TYR A 111 -13.73 8.57 2.15
C TYR A 111 -13.41 8.65 3.63
N LYS A 112 -14.44 8.97 4.42
CA LYS A 112 -14.39 8.99 5.88
C LYS A 112 -15.30 7.89 6.40
N PRO A 113 -14.78 6.97 7.23
CA PRO A 113 -15.60 5.89 7.78
C PRO A 113 -16.84 6.40 8.50
N ASP A 114 -17.98 5.84 8.12
CA ASP A 114 -19.27 6.13 8.74
C ASP A 114 -19.59 5.13 9.85
N ASP A 115 -20.80 5.20 10.42
CA ASP A 115 -21.20 4.33 11.52
C ASP A 115 -21.28 2.86 11.12
N VAL A 116 -21.63 2.56 9.87
CA VAL A 116 -21.67 1.16 9.39
C VAL A 116 -20.26 0.59 9.30
N ASP A 117 -19.27 1.40 8.92
CA ASP A 117 -17.87 0.97 8.89
C ASP A 117 -17.30 0.73 10.29
N ARG A 118 -17.72 1.54 11.28
CA ARG A 118 -17.38 1.32 12.70
C ARG A 118 -18.00 0.04 13.23
N GLU A 119 -19.26 -0.20 12.91
CA GLU A 119 -19.96 -1.43 13.27
C GLU A 119 -19.36 -2.66 12.58
N ALA A 120 -18.93 -2.54 11.33
CA ALA A 120 -18.24 -3.62 10.60
C ALA A 120 -16.89 -3.97 11.24
N LEU A 121 -16.13 -2.96 11.68
CA LEU A 121 -14.90 -3.18 12.43
C LEU A 121 -15.17 -3.88 13.76
N GLU A 122 -16.20 -3.45 14.49
CA GLU A 122 -16.57 -4.09 15.76
C GLU A 122 -17.08 -5.53 15.56
N GLU A 123 -17.84 -5.80 14.50
CA GLU A 123 -18.26 -7.17 14.12
C GLU A 123 -17.04 -8.06 13.86
N LEU A 124 -16.07 -7.59 13.06
CA LEU A 124 -14.82 -8.32 12.80
C LEU A 124 -14.04 -8.55 14.11
N HIS A 125 -13.89 -7.51 14.92
CA HIS A 125 -13.17 -7.58 16.19
C HIS A 125 -13.79 -8.60 17.15
N GLN A 126 -15.11 -8.56 17.35
CA GLN A 126 -15.82 -9.50 18.21
C GLN A 126 -15.72 -10.94 17.68
N ALA A 127 -15.78 -11.14 16.36
CA ALA A 127 -15.63 -12.46 15.76
C ALA A 127 -14.22 -13.04 16.01
N VAL A 128 -13.16 -12.23 15.86
CA VAL A 128 -11.78 -12.63 16.16
C VAL A 128 -11.61 -12.96 17.65
N GLU A 129 -12.14 -12.11 18.54
CA GLU A 129 -12.07 -12.35 19.99
C GLU A 129 -12.85 -13.59 20.42
N ALA A 130 -13.99 -13.89 19.78
CA ALA A 130 -14.74 -15.10 20.01
C ALA A 130 -13.97 -16.34 19.53
N MET A 131 -13.44 -16.31 18.30
CA MET A 131 -12.67 -17.42 17.73
C MET A 131 -11.41 -17.73 18.54
N ARG A 132 -10.74 -16.68 19.06
CA ARG A 132 -9.53 -16.83 19.88
C ARG A 132 -9.72 -17.70 21.11
N LYS A 133 -10.93 -17.73 21.68
CA LYS A 133 -11.24 -18.55 22.86
C LYS A 133 -11.13 -20.05 22.59
N THR A 134 -11.33 -20.46 21.33
CA THR A 134 -11.25 -21.87 20.91
C THR A 134 -10.03 -22.17 20.05
N ASP A 135 -9.46 -21.17 19.38
CA ASP A 135 -8.25 -21.29 18.58
C ASP A 135 -7.41 -20.02 18.72
N ALA A 136 -6.35 -20.09 19.52
CA ALA A 136 -5.46 -18.95 19.73
C ALA A 136 -4.35 -18.83 18.67
N GLU A 137 -4.22 -19.78 17.74
CA GLU A 137 -3.17 -19.82 16.72
C GLU A 137 -3.65 -19.25 15.37
N PHE A 138 -4.90 -19.53 14.97
CA PHE A 138 -5.50 -19.09 13.70
C PHE A 138 -6.86 -18.37 13.81
N PRO A 139 -7.13 -17.53 14.82
CA PRO A 139 -8.45 -16.92 14.94
C PRO A 139 -8.73 -15.93 13.80
N LEU A 140 -7.74 -15.15 13.38
CA LEU A 140 -7.91 -14.14 12.35
C LEU A 140 -8.19 -14.78 10.99
N GLU A 141 -7.35 -15.73 10.56
CA GLU A 141 -7.50 -16.37 9.25
C GLU A 141 -8.84 -17.10 9.12
N LYS A 142 -9.27 -17.80 10.19
CA LYS A 142 -10.56 -18.49 10.19
C LYS A 142 -11.74 -17.54 10.09
N VAL A 143 -11.69 -16.40 10.78
CA VAL A 143 -12.74 -15.39 10.71
C VAL A 143 -12.78 -14.71 9.34
N ILE A 144 -11.63 -14.33 8.80
CA ILE A 144 -11.57 -13.74 7.46
C ILE A 144 -12.09 -14.74 6.41
N ASP A 145 -11.67 -16.01 6.43
CA ASP A 145 -12.21 -17.02 5.49
C ASP A 145 -13.72 -17.22 5.61
N ALA A 146 -14.26 -17.15 6.84
CA ALA A 146 -15.70 -17.25 7.07
C ALA A 146 -16.48 -16.05 6.49
N LEU A 147 -15.88 -14.85 6.52
CA LEU A 147 -16.46 -13.62 5.98
C LEU A 147 -16.20 -13.43 4.47
N SER A 148 -15.24 -14.16 3.92
CA SER A 148 -14.84 -14.06 2.52
C SER A 148 -16.00 -14.35 1.57
N ILE A 149 -16.08 -13.55 0.51
CA ILE A 149 -17.04 -13.71 -0.57
C ILE A 149 -16.56 -14.85 -1.47
N LYS A 150 -17.32 -15.95 -1.52
CA LYS A 150 -16.95 -17.19 -2.24
C LYS A 150 -17.71 -17.40 -3.55
N THR A 151 -18.75 -16.60 -3.80
CA THR A 151 -19.67 -16.75 -4.94
C THR A 151 -19.94 -15.41 -5.63
N GLY A 152 -20.42 -15.45 -6.88
CA GLY A 152 -20.77 -14.23 -7.62
C GLY A 152 -19.57 -13.50 -8.22
N MET A 153 -18.39 -14.12 -8.20
CA MET A 153 -17.16 -13.58 -8.79
C MET A 153 -16.83 -14.31 -10.10
N THR A 154 -16.27 -13.58 -11.06
CA THR A 154 -15.66 -14.18 -12.26
C THR A 154 -14.30 -13.57 -12.46
N SER A 155 -13.27 -14.40 -12.39
CA SER A 155 -11.89 -13.97 -12.59
C SER A 155 -11.35 -14.43 -13.93
N PHE A 156 -10.54 -13.60 -14.56
CA PHE A 156 -9.82 -13.87 -15.79
C PHE A 156 -8.52 -13.06 -15.82
N SER A 157 -7.60 -13.41 -16.70
CA SER A 157 -6.29 -12.76 -16.79
C SER A 157 -5.98 -12.40 -18.23
N ASN A 158 -4.94 -11.61 -18.43
CA ASN A 158 -4.39 -11.39 -19.77
C ASN A 158 -3.98 -12.70 -20.45
N THR A 159 -4.01 -12.66 -21.77
CA THR A 159 -3.61 -13.76 -22.65
C THR A 159 -2.23 -13.48 -23.24
N ARG A 160 -1.45 -14.54 -23.49
CA ARG A 160 -0.15 -14.48 -24.20
C ARG A 160 -0.28 -15.19 -25.54
N ASP A 161 0.33 -14.64 -26.58
CA ASP A 161 0.29 -15.22 -27.92
C ASP A 161 1.49 -16.18 -28.09
N GLY A 162 1.26 -17.47 -27.87
CA GLY A 162 2.19 -18.54 -28.29
C GLY A 162 3.50 -18.68 -27.49
N ASN A 163 3.90 -17.72 -26.65
CA ASN A 163 5.04 -17.86 -25.73
C ASN A 163 4.64 -17.58 -24.27
N PRO A 164 4.59 -18.61 -23.39
CA PRO A 164 4.30 -18.44 -21.97
C PRO A 164 5.32 -17.60 -21.20
N SER A 165 6.46 -17.23 -21.80
CA SER A 165 7.55 -16.48 -21.18
C SER A 165 7.81 -15.10 -21.82
N GLY A 166 6.99 -14.68 -22.79
CA GLY A 166 7.11 -13.36 -23.43
C GLY A 166 6.46 -12.24 -22.61
N ASP A 167 6.89 -11.00 -22.89
CA ASP A 167 6.33 -9.75 -22.35
C ASP A 167 5.13 -9.25 -23.19
N ASP A 168 4.49 -10.15 -23.94
CA ASP A 168 3.43 -9.91 -24.92
C ASP A 168 2.02 -10.09 -24.34
N ALA A 169 1.91 -10.19 -23.01
CA ALA A 169 0.62 -10.40 -22.37
C ALA A 169 -0.31 -9.19 -22.60
N HIS A 170 -1.52 -9.46 -23.07
CA HIS A 170 -2.48 -8.42 -23.44
C HIS A 170 -3.88 -8.73 -22.91
N PHE A 171 -4.72 -7.70 -22.82
CA PHE A 171 -6.12 -7.85 -22.45
C PHE A 171 -6.81 -8.84 -23.41
N PRO A 172 -7.67 -9.77 -22.92
CA PRO A 172 -8.26 -10.78 -23.77
C PRO A 172 -8.93 -10.20 -25.04
N THR A 173 -8.76 -10.88 -26.17
CA THR A 173 -9.44 -10.50 -27.43
C THR A 173 -10.80 -11.17 -27.54
N LEU A 174 -10.97 -12.32 -26.89
CA LEU A 174 -12.20 -13.10 -26.81
C LEU A 174 -12.85 -12.94 -25.44
N GLN A 175 -14.17 -13.07 -25.40
CA GLN A 175 -14.97 -13.00 -24.17
C GLN A 175 -14.57 -14.13 -23.20
N PRO A 176 -14.09 -13.80 -21.99
CA PRO A 176 -13.75 -14.82 -21.00
C PRO A 176 -14.98 -15.58 -20.49
N LYS A 177 -14.78 -16.83 -20.06
CA LYS A 177 -15.85 -17.66 -19.49
C LYS A 177 -16.44 -17.00 -18.24
N GLY A 178 -17.76 -16.93 -18.15
CA GLY A 178 -18.48 -16.33 -17.01
C GLY A 178 -18.66 -14.81 -17.09
N VAL A 179 -18.04 -14.15 -18.07
CA VAL A 179 -18.33 -12.76 -18.42
C VAL A 179 -19.54 -12.76 -19.35
N THR A 180 -20.54 -11.89 -19.12
CA THR A 180 -21.72 -11.76 -20.00
C THR A 180 -21.39 -10.91 -21.24
N ALA A 181 -22.22 -11.01 -22.28
CA ALA A 181 -22.02 -10.22 -23.51
C ALA A 181 -22.14 -8.71 -23.26
N ASP A 182 -22.92 -8.31 -22.25
CA ASP A 182 -23.10 -6.91 -21.85
C ASP A 182 -21.87 -6.37 -21.10
N GLU A 183 -21.35 -7.14 -20.14
CA GLU A 183 -20.11 -6.79 -19.44
C GLU A 183 -18.91 -6.80 -20.41
N TRP A 184 -18.87 -7.74 -21.34
CA TRP A 184 -17.81 -7.79 -22.34
C TRP A 184 -17.76 -6.54 -23.21
N ARG A 185 -18.93 -6.06 -23.67
CA ARG A 185 -19.02 -4.78 -24.38
C ARG A 185 -18.54 -3.61 -23.50
N ALA A 186 -18.90 -3.61 -22.22
CA ALA A 186 -18.47 -2.56 -21.30
C ALA A 186 -16.95 -2.58 -21.06
N LEU A 187 -16.35 -3.75 -20.83
CA LEU A 187 -14.89 -3.92 -20.69
C LEU A 187 -14.16 -3.36 -21.92
N ARG A 188 -14.58 -3.76 -23.12
CA ARG A 188 -13.98 -3.28 -24.38
C ARG A 188 -14.16 -1.78 -24.61
N ALA A 189 -15.26 -1.19 -24.16
CA ALA A 189 -15.50 0.25 -24.27
C ALA A 189 -14.78 1.10 -23.21
N SER A 190 -14.16 0.45 -22.22
CA SER A 190 -13.49 1.11 -21.08
C SER A 190 -12.01 1.40 -21.31
N GLY A 191 -11.43 0.94 -22.42
CA GLY A 191 -10.01 1.18 -22.73
C GLY A 191 -9.06 0.49 -21.75
N ILE A 192 -9.44 -0.66 -21.20
CA ILE A 192 -8.57 -1.44 -20.32
C ILE A 192 -7.46 -2.05 -21.17
N GLU A 193 -6.28 -1.43 -21.12
CA GLU A 193 -5.05 -1.98 -21.69
C GLU A 193 -4.49 -3.00 -20.70
N GLY A 194 -3.85 -4.07 -21.17
CA GLY A 194 -3.52 -5.28 -20.39
C GLY A 194 -2.90 -5.02 -19.00
N GLY A 195 -2.29 -3.87 -18.75
CA GLY A 195 -1.94 -3.45 -17.40
C GLY A 195 -0.72 -4.20 -16.87
N GLY A 196 0.01 -3.50 -16.02
CA GLY A 196 1.22 -4.00 -15.37
C GLY A 196 2.47 -4.07 -16.25
N GLU A 197 3.63 -4.03 -15.61
CA GLU A 197 4.93 -4.31 -16.22
C GLU A 197 4.89 -5.70 -16.88
N ASN A 198 5.40 -5.79 -18.10
CA ASN A 198 5.37 -7.00 -18.95
C ASN A 198 3.96 -7.52 -19.27
N GLY A 199 2.94 -6.66 -19.15
CA GLY A 199 1.55 -6.95 -19.51
C GLY A 199 0.89 -7.97 -18.57
N VAL A 200 1.38 -8.15 -17.34
CA VAL A 200 0.76 -9.08 -16.38
C VAL A 200 -0.33 -8.37 -15.58
N GLY A 201 -1.57 -8.77 -15.84
CA GLY A 201 -2.76 -8.28 -15.14
C GLY A 201 -3.82 -9.36 -15.00
N SER A 202 -4.55 -9.31 -13.89
CA SER A 202 -5.72 -10.13 -13.64
C SER A 202 -6.92 -9.29 -13.22
N TYR A 203 -8.10 -9.81 -13.49
CA TYR A 203 -9.36 -9.09 -13.40
C TYR A 203 -10.37 -9.95 -12.66
N THR A 204 -11.18 -9.32 -11.80
CA THR A 204 -12.30 -9.99 -11.15
C THR A 204 -13.56 -9.13 -11.29
N LEU A 205 -14.60 -9.68 -11.90
CA LEU A 205 -15.93 -9.09 -11.91
C LEU A 205 -16.72 -9.57 -10.70
N MET A 206 -17.21 -8.63 -9.88
CA MET A 206 -18.07 -8.92 -8.73
C MET A 206 -18.96 -7.72 -8.41
N ASP A 207 -20.15 -7.97 -7.83
CA ASP A 207 -21.04 -6.89 -7.39
C ASP A 207 -20.57 -6.34 -6.03
N ILE A 208 -19.97 -5.15 -6.05
CA ILE A 208 -19.32 -4.55 -4.89
C ILE A 208 -20.27 -3.61 -4.14
N ASP A 209 -21.08 -2.84 -4.85
CA ASP A 209 -22.02 -1.90 -4.25
C ASP A 209 -23.48 -2.41 -4.14
N GLY A 210 -23.74 -3.64 -4.60
CA GLY A 210 -25.01 -4.34 -4.40
C GLY A 210 -26.11 -3.89 -5.36
N ASP A 211 -25.77 -3.22 -6.46
CA ASP A 211 -26.72 -2.70 -7.44
C ASP A 211 -27.17 -3.76 -8.47
N GLY A 212 -26.65 -4.99 -8.35
CA GLY A 212 -26.91 -6.10 -9.27
C GLY A 212 -26.06 -6.08 -10.54
N GLN A 213 -25.20 -5.08 -10.72
CA GLN A 213 -24.21 -4.99 -11.77
C GLN A 213 -22.82 -5.26 -11.19
N ARG A 214 -22.01 -6.05 -11.89
CA ARG A 214 -20.67 -6.35 -11.42
C ARG A 214 -19.71 -5.22 -11.77
N ASP A 215 -18.93 -4.83 -10.78
CA ASP A 215 -17.79 -3.93 -10.87
C ASP A 215 -16.52 -4.70 -11.21
N LEU A 216 -15.47 -3.98 -11.60
CA LEU A 216 -14.21 -4.57 -12.02
C LEU A 216 -13.11 -4.30 -10.99
N VAL A 217 -12.57 -5.37 -10.42
CA VAL A 217 -11.29 -5.38 -9.71
C VAL A 217 -10.18 -5.65 -10.71
N ILE A 218 -9.09 -4.88 -10.64
CA ILE A 218 -7.90 -5.04 -11.46
C ILE A 218 -6.71 -5.25 -10.51
N ASP A 219 -5.97 -6.32 -10.71
CA ASP A 219 -4.70 -6.60 -10.05
C ASP A 219 -3.60 -6.56 -11.13
N SER A 220 -2.75 -5.54 -11.06
CA SER A 220 -1.70 -5.27 -12.04
C SER A 220 -0.33 -5.38 -11.38
N TYR A 221 0.57 -6.16 -11.98
CA TYR A 221 1.96 -6.19 -11.54
C TYR A 221 2.66 -4.89 -11.93
N VAL A 222 3.08 -4.06 -10.97
CA VAL A 222 3.71 -2.75 -11.27
C VAL A 222 5.23 -2.77 -11.17
N GLY A 223 5.83 -3.95 -10.94
CA GLY A 223 7.27 -4.11 -11.08
C GLY A 223 8.10 -3.85 -9.84
N GLY A 224 9.35 -3.50 -10.09
CA GLY A 224 10.33 -3.16 -9.05
C GLY A 224 10.97 -4.36 -8.35
N THR A 225 12.02 -4.08 -7.57
CA THR A 225 12.73 -5.12 -6.81
C THR A 225 11.88 -5.76 -5.74
N GLY A 226 10.77 -5.13 -5.31
CA GLY A 226 9.79 -5.72 -4.39
C GLY A 226 8.83 -6.73 -5.04
N LEU A 227 8.70 -6.78 -6.36
CA LEU A 227 7.59 -7.47 -7.03
C LEU A 227 6.24 -6.90 -6.58
N PHE A 228 6.00 -5.62 -6.86
CA PHE A 228 4.79 -4.95 -6.42
C PHE A 228 3.60 -5.29 -7.31
N ASN A 229 2.45 -5.49 -6.69
CA ASN A 229 1.16 -5.48 -7.37
C ASN A 229 0.33 -4.32 -6.87
N GLU A 230 -0.43 -3.73 -7.79
CA GLU A 230 -1.42 -2.70 -7.52
C GLU A 230 -2.83 -3.26 -7.73
N ILE A 231 -3.65 -3.16 -6.69
CA ILE A 231 -5.05 -3.57 -6.74
C ILE A 231 -5.90 -2.31 -6.84
N SER A 232 -6.76 -2.24 -7.83
CA SER A 232 -7.62 -1.09 -8.08
C SER A 232 -9.03 -1.54 -8.48
N VAL A 233 -10.02 -0.65 -8.33
CA VAL A 233 -11.44 -1.01 -8.51
C VAL A 233 -12.17 0.05 -9.32
N LEU A 234 -12.82 -0.38 -10.40
CA LEU A 234 -13.62 0.44 -11.29
C LEU A 234 -15.11 0.12 -11.13
N ARG A 235 -15.92 1.17 -10.92
CA ARG A 235 -17.38 1.05 -10.87
C ARG A 235 -17.94 0.85 -12.27
N ARG A 236 -18.96 0.01 -12.41
CA ARG A 236 -19.77 -0.05 -13.62
C ARG A 236 -20.69 1.17 -13.74
N LYS A 237 -20.54 1.93 -14.84
CA LYS A 237 -21.31 3.13 -15.17
C LYS A 237 -21.95 2.96 -16.54
N GLY A 238 -23.05 2.20 -16.59
CA GLY A 238 -23.71 1.85 -17.83
C GLY A 238 -22.80 1.02 -18.74
N ALA A 239 -22.45 1.56 -19.91
CA ALA A 239 -21.67 0.86 -20.92
C ALA A 239 -20.14 0.92 -20.71
N LYS A 240 -19.65 1.41 -19.57
CA LYS A 240 -18.21 1.50 -19.26
C LYS A 240 -17.93 1.24 -17.77
N PHE A 241 -16.68 0.92 -17.47
CA PHE A 241 -16.11 0.90 -16.14
C PHE A 241 -15.31 2.18 -15.91
N GLY A 242 -15.36 2.72 -14.69
CA GLY A 242 -14.53 3.87 -14.31
C GLY A 242 -14.49 4.05 -12.80
N GLY A 243 -13.33 4.42 -12.27
CA GLY A 243 -13.10 4.48 -10.83
C GLY A 243 -13.64 5.72 -10.15
N PRO A 244 -13.43 5.81 -8.83
CA PRO A 244 -13.58 7.04 -8.07
C PRO A 244 -12.48 8.01 -8.53
N ALA A 245 -12.81 8.95 -9.40
CA ALA A 245 -11.83 9.88 -9.94
C ALA A 245 -11.11 10.63 -8.79
N ALA A 246 -9.80 10.42 -8.61
CA ALA A 246 -8.97 11.43 -7.98
C ALA A 246 -8.91 12.63 -8.95
N PRO A 247 -9.19 13.88 -8.56
CA PRO A 247 -9.22 14.98 -9.51
C PRO A 247 -7.82 15.43 -9.97
N ALA A 248 -6.84 14.53 -10.05
CA ALA A 248 -5.43 14.85 -10.21
C ALA A 248 -4.79 14.41 -11.55
N GLN A 249 -5.39 13.53 -12.34
CA GLN A 249 -4.72 13.01 -13.56
C GLN A 249 -5.48 13.22 -14.88
N ALA A 250 -6.70 13.78 -14.85
CA ALA A 250 -7.44 14.15 -16.06
C ALA A 250 -6.86 15.32 -16.90
N ALA A 251 -5.61 15.74 -16.65
CA ALA A 251 -4.95 16.84 -17.38
C ALA A 251 -3.58 16.47 -18.00
N ALA A 252 -3.19 15.20 -17.92
CA ALA A 252 -2.17 14.60 -18.78
C ALA A 252 -2.81 13.32 -19.34
N GLY A 253 -2.68 13.07 -20.64
CA GLY A 253 -3.39 12.02 -21.37
C GLY A 253 -2.99 10.58 -21.03
N GLU A 254 -2.80 10.27 -19.76
CA GLU A 254 -2.46 8.96 -19.21
C GLU A 254 -3.30 8.76 -17.94
N ASP A 255 -4.55 8.33 -18.06
CA ASP A 255 -5.30 7.91 -16.88
C ASP A 255 -6.38 6.88 -17.23
N ASN A 256 -6.20 5.65 -16.76
CA ASN A 256 -7.21 4.58 -16.78
C ASN A 256 -8.27 4.77 -15.67
N GLY A 257 -8.28 5.91 -14.98
CA GLY A 257 -9.34 6.30 -14.05
C GLY A 257 -9.45 5.40 -12.83
N SER A 258 -8.42 4.59 -12.54
CA SER A 258 -8.34 3.71 -11.40
C SER A 258 -7.44 4.34 -10.33
N SER A 259 -8.01 4.74 -9.19
CA SER A 259 -7.18 4.98 -8.01
C SER A 259 -6.86 3.64 -7.36
N SER A 260 -5.58 3.38 -7.09
CA SER A 260 -5.15 2.24 -6.29
C SER A 260 -5.96 2.13 -5.00
N LEU A 261 -6.44 0.93 -4.68
CA LEU A 261 -7.09 0.60 -3.42
C LEU A 261 -6.03 0.22 -2.38
N TYR A 262 -5.10 -0.64 -2.77
CA TYR A 262 -3.91 -1.01 -2.00
C TYR A 262 -2.86 -1.61 -2.94
N THR A 263 -1.63 -1.74 -2.42
CA THR A 263 -0.55 -2.45 -3.09
C THR A 263 -0.10 -3.63 -2.24
N THR A 264 0.48 -4.64 -2.87
CA THR A 264 1.18 -5.72 -2.17
C THR A 264 2.63 -5.79 -2.63
N ASN A 265 3.54 -6.08 -1.71
CA ASN A 265 4.96 -6.27 -1.99
C ASN A 265 5.37 -7.74 -1.82
N GLY A 266 5.71 -8.42 -2.92
CA GLY A 266 6.11 -9.83 -2.89
C GLY A 266 7.46 -10.11 -2.20
N ARG A 267 8.33 -9.10 -2.03
CA ARG A 267 9.64 -9.22 -1.38
C ARG A 267 9.83 -8.09 -0.38
N GLY A 268 9.85 -8.44 0.91
CA GLY A 268 10.01 -7.45 1.97
C GLY A 268 8.69 -7.05 2.64
N SER A 269 7.65 -7.87 2.54
CA SER A 269 6.41 -7.70 3.29
C SER A 269 5.66 -9.02 3.39
N ASN A 270 4.61 -9.06 4.22
CA ASN A 270 3.62 -10.14 4.23
C ASN A 270 2.23 -9.50 4.15
N GLN A 271 1.84 -9.18 2.91
CA GLN A 271 0.63 -8.45 2.59
C GLN A 271 -0.36 -9.35 1.84
N SER A 272 -1.65 -9.19 2.11
CA SER A 272 -2.70 -9.93 1.40
C SER A 272 -4.03 -9.19 1.45
N GLY A 273 -4.90 -9.39 0.47
CA GLY A 273 -6.26 -8.85 0.47
C GLY A 273 -7.30 -9.95 0.32
N GLN A 274 -8.41 -9.83 1.05
CA GLN A 274 -9.58 -10.70 0.91
C GLN A 274 -10.85 -9.87 0.76
N TRP A 275 -11.70 -10.22 -0.20
CA TRP A 275 -13.01 -9.59 -0.35
C TRP A 275 -13.97 -10.18 0.68
N VAL A 276 -14.39 -9.37 1.65
CA VAL A 276 -15.28 -9.79 2.74
C VAL A 276 -16.59 -9.01 2.72
N ARG A 277 -17.63 -9.60 3.30
CA ARG A 277 -18.91 -8.91 3.53
C ARG A 277 -19.18 -8.77 5.02
N LEU A 278 -19.34 -7.52 5.46
CA LEU A 278 -19.64 -7.14 6.85
C LEU A 278 -20.76 -6.09 6.83
N ARG A 279 -21.73 -6.18 7.74
CA ARG A 279 -22.88 -5.24 7.80
C ARG A 279 -23.54 -4.97 6.43
N GLY A 280 -23.62 -5.99 5.57
CA GLY A 280 -24.21 -5.87 4.23
C GLY A 280 -23.36 -5.15 3.19
N ARG A 281 -22.16 -4.68 3.52
CA ARG A 281 -21.24 -4.01 2.59
C ARG A 281 -20.02 -4.87 2.26
N VAL A 282 -19.47 -4.69 1.06
CA VAL A 282 -18.23 -5.34 0.62
C VAL A 282 -17.01 -4.50 1.03
N TYR A 283 -16.01 -5.13 1.63
CA TYR A 283 -14.72 -4.52 1.97
C TYR A 283 -13.59 -5.34 1.35
N ALA A 284 -12.47 -4.68 1.03
CA ALA A 284 -11.19 -5.40 0.98
C ALA A 284 -10.62 -5.43 2.40
N ALA A 285 -10.61 -6.61 3.02
CA ALA A 285 -9.84 -6.85 4.23
C ALA A 285 -8.37 -7.02 3.83
N TYR A 286 -7.65 -5.90 3.81
CA TYR A 286 -6.23 -5.87 3.48
C TYR A 286 -5.42 -6.08 4.75
N ARG A 287 -4.65 -7.16 4.81
CA ARG A 287 -3.74 -7.49 5.90
C ARG A 287 -2.32 -7.07 5.53
N ASN A 288 -1.65 -6.35 6.43
CA ASN A 288 -0.22 -6.13 6.42
C ASN A 288 0.37 -6.65 7.73
N SER A 289 1.28 -7.63 7.62
CA SER A 289 1.83 -8.36 8.75
C SER A 289 3.30 -8.00 9.00
N HIS A 290 3.69 -8.03 10.27
CA HIS A 290 5.07 -7.95 10.76
C HIS A 290 5.25 -8.97 11.89
N TYR A 291 6.47 -9.15 12.39
CA TYR A 291 6.72 -10.02 13.51
C TYR A 291 5.86 -9.67 14.73
N GLY A 292 4.95 -10.58 15.07
CA GLY A 292 4.12 -10.45 16.26
C GLY A 292 2.90 -9.56 16.07
N VAL A 293 2.61 -9.08 14.86
CA VAL A 293 1.46 -8.21 14.61
C VAL A 293 0.87 -8.39 13.21
N ASP A 294 -0.45 -8.43 13.14
CA ASP A 294 -1.22 -8.26 11.90
C ASP A 294 -2.06 -6.99 12.01
N ASP A 295 -1.95 -6.09 11.03
CA ASP A 295 -2.91 -5.01 10.84
C ASP A 295 -3.85 -5.35 9.70
N VAL A 296 -5.15 -5.33 9.96
CA VAL A 296 -6.21 -5.58 8.98
C VAL A 296 -7.00 -4.30 8.77
N TYR A 297 -6.88 -3.76 7.56
CA TYR A 297 -7.52 -2.55 7.09
C TYR A 297 -8.80 -2.92 6.33
N LEU A 298 -9.95 -2.41 6.78
CA LEU A 298 -11.23 -2.57 6.10
C LEU A 298 -11.40 -1.47 5.04
N LEU A 299 -10.77 -1.66 3.89
CA LEU A 299 -10.79 -0.68 2.80
C LEU A 299 -12.15 -0.68 2.10
N ARG A 300 -12.71 0.53 1.89
CA ARG A 300 -13.94 0.72 1.11
C ARG A 300 -13.61 0.79 -0.38
N PRO A 301 -13.94 -0.26 -1.16
CA PRO A 301 -13.77 -0.19 -2.62
C PRO A 301 -14.69 0.89 -3.22
N LEU A 302 -14.37 1.30 -4.46
CA LEU A 302 -15.10 2.34 -5.20
C LEU A 302 -15.09 3.75 -4.55
N THR A 303 -14.19 3.98 -3.60
CA THR A 303 -13.97 5.27 -2.95
C THR A 303 -12.50 5.68 -3.00
N VAL A 304 -12.20 6.97 -2.83
CA VAL A 304 -10.83 7.43 -2.63
C VAL A 304 -10.41 7.05 -1.20
N VAL A 305 -9.36 6.26 -1.05
CA VAL A 305 -8.91 5.79 0.27
C VAL A 305 -8.41 6.95 1.13
N GLY A 306 -8.82 6.97 2.39
CA GLY A 306 -8.48 8.00 3.37
C GLY A 306 -8.23 7.41 4.74
N ASP A 307 -9.11 7.73 5.68
CA ASP A 307 -9.11 7.08 6.98
C ASP A 307 -9.77 5.70 6.86
N VAL A 308 -9.24 4.71 7.56
CA VAL A 308 -9.65 3.31 7.42
C VAL A 308 -9.88 2.69 8.79
N PRO A 309 -10.97 1.91 8.98
CA PRO A 309 -11.14 1.08 10.17
C PRO A 309 -10.09 -0.04 10.16
N THR A 310 -9.31 -0.12 11.23
CA THR A 310 -8.18 -1.04 11.36
C THR A 310 -8.35 -1.91 12.58
N LEU A 311 -8.20 -3.23 12.41
CA LEU A 311 -8.04 -4.20 13.49
C LEU A 311 -6.56 -4.60 13.56
N THR A 312 -5.92 -4.38 14.70
CA THR A 312 -4.59 -4.91 14.97
C THR A 312 -4.69 -6.14 15.86
N VAL A 313 -4.09 -7.25 15.45
CA VAL A 313 -3.95 -8.48 16.23
C VAL A 313 -2.49 -8.64 16.64
N ARG A 314 -2.22 -8.82 17.94
CA ARG A 314 -0.85 -9.02 18.46
C ARG A 314 -0.63 -10.44 18.89
N TYR A 315 0.57 -10.96 18.63
CA TYR A 315 0.96 -12.33 18.90
C TYR A 315 2.19 -12.40 19.80
N SER A 316 2.34 -13.52 20.50
CA SER A 316 3.62 -13.97 21.04
C SER A 316 4.02 -15.30 20.42
N TYR A 317 5.32 -15.51 20.20
CA TYR A 317 5.85 -16.77 19.70
C TYR A 317 6.52 -17.60 20.79
N ARG A 318 6.19 -18.89 20.82
CA ARG A 318 7.01 -19.91 21.50
C ARG A 318 8.05 -20.42 20.53
N LEU A 319 9.27 -19.88 20.65
CA LEU A 319 10.39 -20.20 19.77
C LEU A 319 11.13 -21.46 20.24
N SER A 320 11.57 -22.29 19.29
CA SER A 320 12.38 -23.48 19.54
C SER A 320 13.25 -23.81 18.34
N ILE A 321 14.41 -24.44 18.58
CA ILE A 321 15.28 -24.97 17.53
C ILE A 321 15.14 -26.49 17.53
N PRO A 322 14.63 -27.11 16.45
CA PRO A 322 14.56 -28.56 16.34
C PRO A 322 15.94 -29.19 16.47
N LYS A 323 16.07 -30.31 17.18
CA LYS A 323 17.36 -31.00 17.28
C LYS A 323 17.80 -31.63 15.95
N VAL A 324 16.82 -32.03 15.13
CA VAL A 324 17.04 -32.49 13.76
C VAL A 324 16.77 -31.33 12.82
N GLN A 325 17.83 -30.87 12.15
CA GLN A 325 17.81 -29.80 11.17
C GLN A 325 17.59 -30.42 9.79
N LYS A 326 16.56 -29.97 9.07
CA LYS A 326 16.21 -30.48 7.74
C LYS A 326 16.54 -29.43 6.69
N ASP A 327 17.27 -29.83 5.67
CA ASP A 327 17.46 -29.04 4.46
C ASP A 327 16.50 -29.62 3.41
N GLU A 328 15.35 -28.98 3.23
CA GLU A 328 14.31 -29.48 2.32
C GLU A 328 14.77 -29.43 0.85
N GLU A 329 15.60 -28.44 0.49
CA GLU A 329 16.13 -28.30 -0.88
C GLU A 329 17.06 -29.47 -1.24
N LYS A 330 17.93 -29.87 -0.31
CA LYS A 330 18.85 -30.99 -0.51
C LYS A 330 18.27 -32.34 -0.08
N GLY A 331 17.11 -32.35 0.56
CA GLY A 331 16.51 -33.56 1.15
C GLY A 331 17.38 -34.19 2.25
N THR A 332 18.24 -33.41 2.92
CA THR A 332 19.16 -33.92 3.94
C THR A 332 18.70 -33.57 5.35
N SER A 333 19.22 -34.30 6.34
CA SER A 333 18.94 -34.02 7.75
C SER A 333 20.19 -34.19 8.59
N THR A 334 20.44 -33.22 9.46
CA THR A 334 21.59 -33.20 10.37
C THR A 334 21.09 -33.14 11.81
N THR A 335 21.63 -33.98 12.68
CA THR A 335 21.29 -33.94 14.11
C THR A 335 22.31 -33.10 14.85
N LEU A 336 21.83 -32.08 15.56
CA LEU A 336 22.66 -31.24 16.42
C LEU A 336 23.13 -32.03 17.64
N ASP A 337 24.41 -31.87 17.99
CA ASP A 337 24.92 -32.38 19.26
C ASP A 337 24.25 -31.67 20.44
N ASN A 338 24.32 -32.30 21.63
CA ASN A 338 23.63 -31.81 22.81
C ASN A 338 24.14 -30.44 23.29
N ALA A 339 25.44 -30.16 23.16
CA ALA A 339 26.03 -28.94 23.66
C ALA A 339 25.64 -27.75 22.77
N LEU A 340 25.71 -27.93 21.45
CA LEU A 340 25.27 -26.96 20.46
C LEU A 340 23.77 -26.69 20.59
N HIS A 341 22.94 -27.74 20.61
CA HIS A 341 21.48 -27.60 20.74
C HIS A 341 21.07 -26.84 22.01
N ALA A 342 21.71 -27.15 23.15
CA ALA A 342 21.46 -26.45 24.40
C ALA A 342 21.92 -24.99 24.36
N ALA A 343 23.05 -24.68 23.71
CA ALA A 343 23.54 -23.32 23.56
C ALA A 343 22.61 -22.46 22.70
N LEU A 344 22.17 -23.00 21.55
CA LEU A 344 21.21 -22.35 20.66
C LEU A 344 19.88 -22.11 21.35
N THR A 345 19.36 -23.11 22.08
CA THR A 345 18.11 -22.98 22.85
C THR A 345 18.19 -21.87 23.91
N ARG A 346 19.31 -21.78 24.64
CA ARG A 346 19.52 -20.68 25.62
C ARG A 346 19.60 -19.32 24.94
N ALA A 347 20.28 -19.22 23.79
CA ALA A 347 20.41 -17.97 23.06
C ALA A 347 19.05 -17.51 22.53
N LEU A 348 18.26 -18.42 21.95
CA LEU A 348 16.91 -18.15 21.47
C LEU A 348 15.97 -17.68 22.59
N GLY A 349 16.16 -18.16 23.82
CA GLY A 349 15.41 -17.70 24.99
C GLY A 349 15.66 -16.24 25.39
N LEU A 350 16.67 -15.58 24.80
CA LEU A 350 16.93 -14.14 24.99
C LEU A 350 16.22 -13.26 23.95
N ILE A 351 15.64 -13.86 22.91
CA ILE A 351 14.95 -13.15 21.84
C ILE A 351 13.57 -12.67 22.32
N ASP A 352 13.19 -11.46 21.92
CA ASP A 352 11.83 -10.97 22.16
C ASP A 352 10.83 -11.79 21.34
N THR A 353 9.73 -12.17 21.97
CA THR A 353 8.73 -13.06 21.38
C THR A 353 7.54 -12.31 20.79
N ARG A 354 7.51 -10.97 20.86
CA ARG A 354 6.33 -10.15 20.54
C ARG A 354 6.58 -9.07 19.50
N GLN A 355 7.82 -8.67 19.30
CA GLN A 355 8.17 -7.58 18.39
C GLN A 355 9.55 -7.81 17.77
N ALA A 356 9.68 -7.46 16.50
CA ALA A 356 10.98 -7.33 15.87
C ALA A 356 11.72 -6.10 16.42
N ARG A 357 13.02 -6.04 16.17
CA ARG A 357 13.84 -4.87 16.45
C ARG A 357 14.42 -4.37 15.14
N ASP A 358 14.02 -3.16 14.75
CA ASP A 358 14.76 -2.43 13.72
C ASP A 358 16.22 -2.32 14.18
N THR A 359 17.13 -2.77 13.32
CA THR A 359 18.56 -2.90 13.57
C THR A 359 19.11 -1.82 14.49
N GLY A 360 19.68 -2.22 15.61
CA GLY A 360 20.31 -1.30 16.54
C GLY A 360 21.49 -1.96 17.22
N SER A 361 22.69 -1.53 16.84
CA SER A 361 23.90 -1.69 17.64
C SER A 361 23.55 -1.37 19.09
N SER A 362 23.54 -2.37 19.96
CA SER A 362 23.63 -2.06 21.39
C SER A 362 25.05 -1.59 21.63
N ASP A 363 25.24 -0.44 22.29
CA ASP A 363 26.58 0.02 22.72
C ASP A 363 27.30 -1.04 23.58
N LYS A 364 26.53 -1.98 24.14
CA LYS A 364 27.03 -3.14 24.87
C LYS A 364 27.40 -4.29 23.94
N PRO A 365 28.66 -4.78 23.99
CA PRO A 365 29.05 -5.99 23.27
C PRO A 365 28.26 -7.23 23.71
N LEU A 366 27.82 -8.04 22.74
CA LEU A 366 27.20 -9.34 22.95
C LEU A 366 28.25 -10.39 23.35
N CYS A 367 29.43 -10.32 22.73
CA CYS A 367 30.59 -11.13 23.04
C CYS A 367 31.74 -10.30 23.64
N PRO A 368 32.64 -10.92 24.44
CA PRO A 368 33.82 -10.24 24.94
C PRO A 368 34.68 -9.70 23.80
N VAL A 369 35.09 -8.43 23.90
CA VAL A 369 35.96 -7.77 22.92
C VAL A 369 37.42 -7.98 23.35
N PRO A 370 38.26 -8.63 22.53
CA PRO A 370 39.69 -8.79 22.85
C PRO A 370 40.41 -7.44 23.03
N GLU A 371 41.39 -7.40 23.94
CA GLU A 371 42.28 -6.25 24.05
C GLU A 371 43.02 -6.00 22.72
N GLY A 372 43.12 -4.73 22.33
CA GLY A 372 43.73 -4.35 21.05
C GLY A 372 42.81 -4.44 19.82
N THR A 373 41.52 -4.82 19.98
CA THR A 373 40.53 -4.74 18.88
C THR A 373 40.40 -3.29 18.41
N SER A 374 40.52 -3.08 17.08
CA SER A 374 40.37 -1.77 16.45
C SER A 374 38.95 -1.23 16.63
N ASP A 375 38.77 0.10 16.58
CA ASP A 375 37.43 0.68 16.72
C ASP A 375 36.48 0.25 15.59
N ASP A 376 37.00 0.03 14.38
CA ASP A 376 36.24 -0.49 13.24
C ASP A 376 35.73 -1.92 13.51
N ASP A 377 36.55 -2.76 14.13
CA ASP A 377 36.22 -4.16 14.43
C ASP A 377 35.33 -4.34 15.66
N ARG A 378 35.20 -3.32 16.52
CA ARG A 378 34.33 -3.40 17.73
C ARG A 378 32.87 -3.70 17.36
N SER A 379 32.41 -3.17 16.23
CA SER A 379 31.06 -3.37 15.71
C SER A 379 30.72 -4.85 15.48
N ASN A 380 31.74 -5.68 15.19
CA ASN A 380 31.58 -7.12 14.99
C ASN A 380 31.18 -7.87 16.28
N TYR A 381 31.30 -7.24 17.44
CA TYR A 381 30.98 -7.81 18.75
C TYR A 381 29.66 -7.28 19.33
N THR A 382 29.12 -6.18 18.79
CA THR A 382 27.91 -5.51 19.30
C THR A 382 26.65 -5.88 18.54
N SER A 383 26.77 -6.36 17.30
CA SER A 383 25.64 -6.82 16.49
C SER A 383 26.06 -7.90 15.49
N TYR A 384 25.08 -8.56 14.90
CA TYR A 384 25.32 -9.54 13.84
C TYR A 384 25.67 -8.86 12.50
N GLY A 385 25.43 -7.55 12.34
CA GLY A 385 25.76 -6.78 11.14
C GLY A 385 24.53 -6.15 10.47
N PRO A 386 24.66 -5.62 9.24
CA PRO A 386 23.54 -5.01 8.53
C PRO A 386 22.43 -6.03 8.23
N GLY A 387 21.19 -5.56 8.08
CA GLY A 387 20.06 -6.36 7.63
C GLY A 387 19.86 -6.31 6.10
N HIS A 388 18.77 -6.90 5.64
CA HIS A 388 18.34 -6.84 4.24
C HIS A 388 16.83 -6.56 4.19
N TYR A 389 16.37 -5.85 3.15
CA TYR A 389 14.96 -5.41 3.04
C TYR A 389 13.94 -6.55 2.91
N SER A 390 14.39 -7.80 2.73
CA SER A 390 13.54 -8.96 2.49
C SER A 390 13.15 -9.73 3.76
N TYR A 391 13.58 -9.28 4.94
CA TYR A 391 13.24 -9.88 6.23
C TYR A 391 13.33 -8.84 7.36
N GLU A 392 12.72 -9.14 8.50
CA GLU A 392 12.89 -8.38 9.74
C GLU A 392 13.97 -9.02 10.60
N ILE A 393 14.67 -8.19 11.38
CA ILE A 393 15.59 -8.67 12.41
C ILE A 393 14.83 -8.69 13.72
N VAL A 394 14.64 -9.88 14.28
CA VAL A 394 13.94 -10.02 15.56
C VAL A 394 14.89 -9.70 16.71
N GLY A 395 16.14 -10.16 16.61
CA GLY A 395 17.17 -9.76 17.57
C GLY A 395 18.49 -10.49 17.41
N ASP A 396 19.54 -9.83 17.92
CA ASP A 396 20.89 -10.35 18.01
C ASP A 396 21.20 -10.76 19.47
N VAL A 397 21.77 -11.95 19.65
CA VAL A 397 22.00 -12.57 20.96
C VAL A 397 23.35 -13.29 21.01
N PRO A 398 23.99 -13.39 22.18
CA PRO A 398 25.21 -14.18 22.31
C PRO A 398 24.90 -15.68 22.32
N VAL A 399 25.68 -16.46 21.58
CA VAL A 399 25.67 -17.92 21.58
C VAL A 399 26.97 -18.39 22.24
N ARG A 400 26.87 -19.08 23.38
CA ARG A 400 28.03 -19.55 24.15
C ARG A 400 28.12 -21.06 24.22
N ILE A 401 29.24 -21.60 23.76
CA ILE A 401 29.59 -23.02 23.79
C ILE A 401 30.95 -23.16 24.48
N GLY A 402 30.96 -23.59 25.74
CA GLY A 402 32.17 -23.57 26.56
C GLY A 402 32.77 -22.16 26.63
N PRO A 403 34.07 -21.96 26.31
CA PRO A 403 34.71 -20.64 26.30
C PRO A 403 34.43 -19.82 25.02
N GLN A 404 33.84 -20.42 23.99
CA GLN A 404 33.61 -19.75 22.71
C GLN A 404 32.34 -18.90 22.76
N CYS A 405 32.42 -17.69 22.20
CA CYS A 405 31.29 -16.77 22.03
C CYS A 405 31.11 -16.44 20.55
N SER A 406 29.89 -16.65 20.07
CA SER A 406 29.43 -16.29 18.73
C SER A 406 28.23 -15.36 18.84
N ILE A 407 27.89 -14.68 17.75
CA ILE A 407 26.68 -13.85 17.67
C ILE A 407 25.64 -14.64 16.87
N GLY A 408 24.46 -14.80 17.46
CA GLY A 408 23.29 -15.34 16.80
C GLY A 408 22.31 -14.24 16.43
N ARG A 409 21.61 -14.38 15.30
CA ARG A 409 20.54 -13.49 14.85
C ARG A 409 19.32 -14.32 14.51
N LEU A 410 18.17 -13.93 15.06
CA LEU A 410 16.88 -14.38 14.56
C LEU A 410 16.38 -13.38 13.52
N VAL A 411 16.05 -13.87 12.33
CA VAL A 411 15.29 -13.13 11.32
C VAL A 411 13.95 -13.81 11.07
N ASP A 412 12.98 -13.05 10.59
CA ASP A 412 11.71 -13.59 10.12
C ASP A 412 11.22 -12.86 8.86
N TRP A 413 10.27 -13.48 8.17
CA TRP A 413 9.70 -12.93 6.93
C TRP A 413 8.34 -12.28 7.19
N PHE A 414 8.35 -11.17 7.92
CA PHE A 414 7.20 -10.28 8.15
C PHE A 414 6.00 -10.96 8.82
N GLY A 415 6.27 -11.75 9.85
CA GLY A 415 5.28 -12.56 10.56
C GLY A 415 4.71 -13.70 9.71
N GLY A 416 5.32 -14.04 8.57
CA GLY A 416 4.92 -15.14 7.69
C GLY A 416 4.65 -16.42 8.49
N TYR A 417 3.48 -17.01 8.28
CA TYR A 417 3.00 -18.10 9.14
C TYR A 417 2.17 -19.14 8.38
N SER A 418 2.38 -20.43 8.65
CA SER A 418 1.54 -21.50 8.13
C SER A 418 1.29 -22.60 9.16
N ALA A 419 0.24 -23.42 8.96
CA ALA A 419 -0.02 -24.56 9.83
C ALA A 419 1.11 -25.61 9.78
N LYS A 420 1.77 -25.75 8.62
CA LYS A 420 2.85 -26.71 8.37
C LYS A 420 4.17 -26.25 8.97
N ASP A 421 4.63 -25.06 8.59
CA ASP A 421 5.99 -24.59 8.86
C ASP A 421 6.04 -23.64 10.06
N LYS A 422 4.87 -23.22 10.58
CA LYS A 422 4.72 -22.24 11.66
C LYS A 422 5.32 -20.89 11.25
N LEU A 423 5.98 -20.18 12.16
CA LEU A 423 6.66 -18.92 11.84
C LEU A 423 7.77 -19.18 10.81
N PHE A 424 7.76 -18.43 9.73
CA PHE A 424 8.84 -18.39 8.75
C PHE A 424 9.98 -17.58 9.35
N ALA A 425 10.96 -18.26 9.94
CA ALA A 425 12.11 -17.67 10.61
C ALA A 425 13.36 -18.54 10.50
N SER A 426 14.51 -17.88 10.59
CA SER A 426 15.82 -18.53 10.57
C SER A 426 16.71 -17.96 11.67
N PHE A 427 17.48 -18.82 12.33
CA PHE A 427 18.46 -18.41 13.32
C PHE A 427 19.86 -18.65 12.77
N SER A 428 20.58 -17.58 12.48
CA SER A 428 21.94 -17.65 11.96
C SER A 428 22.96 -17.37 13.05
N VAL A 429 24.13 -18.01 12.97
CA VAL A 429 25.23 -17.83 13.92
C VAL A 429 26.52 -17.60 13.17
N ARG A 430 27.27 -16.57 13.58
CA ARG A 430 28.62 -16.28 13.08
C ARG A 430 29.57 -15.97 14.23
N LYS A 431 30.87 -16.10 13.98
CA LYS A 431 31.90 -15.62 14.92
C LYS A 431 32.13 -14.11 14.69
N PRO A 432 32.45 -13.32 15.74
CA PRO A 432 32.77 -11.91 15.58
C PRO A 432 33.91 -11.66 14.58
N THR A 433 34.99 -12.45 14.65
CA THR A 433 36.20 -12.28 13.83
C THR A 433 36.15 -12.97 12.46
N ASP A 434 35.08 -13.70 12.15
CA ASP A 434 34.96 -14.53 10.95
C ASP A 434 33.51 -14.46 10.47
N GLY A 435 33.18 -13.32 9.85
CA GLY A 435 31.83 -13.02 9.37
C GLY A 435 31.42 -13.83 8.15
N ASP A 436 32.39 -14.35 7.39
CA ASP A 436 32.15 -15.11 6.16
C ASP A 436 31.70 -16.55 6.45
N ARG A 437 31.92 -17.05 7.66
CA ARG A 437 31.47 -18.38 8.11
C ARG A 437 30.23 -18.27 8.99
N GLU A 438 29.10 -18.09 8.32
CA GLU A 438 27.76 -18.19 8.91
C GLU A 438 27.22 -19.63 8.86
N GLN A 439 26.52 -20.03 9.92
CA GLN A 439 25.70 -21.23 9.94
C GLN A 439 24.25 -20.89 10.30
N ALA A 440 23.31 -21.21 9.42
CA ALA A 440 21.88 -21.08 9.67
C ALA A 440 21.28 -22.34 10.30
N TYR A 441 20.24 -22.13 11.12
CA TYR A 441 19.47 -23.16 11.80
C TYR A 441 17.97 -22.87 11.64
N ASN A 442 17.21 -23.91 11.37
CA ASN A 442 15.75 -23.88 11.32
C ASN A 442 15.20 -23.55 12.71
N VAL A 443 14.17 -22.72 12.73
CA VAL A 443 13.44 -22.33 13.94
C VAL A 443 11.98 -22.73 13.77
N GLN A 444 11.36 -23.17 14.87
CA GLN A 444 9.92 -23.30 14.96
C GLN A 444 9.40 -22.25 15.95
N GLY A 445 8.52 -21.37 15.47
CA GLY A 445 7.81 -20.41 16.31
C GLY A 445 6.32 -20.69 16.29
N VAL A 446 5.74 -21.20 17.38
CA VAL A 446 4.27 -21.34 17.50
C VAL A 446 3.69 -20.06 18.06
N ARG A 447 2.78 -19.41 17.34
CA ARG A 447 2.20 -18.14 17.77
C ARG A 447 0.98 -18.35 18.68
N THR A 448 0.66 -17.34 19.45
CA THR A 448 -0.57 -17.26 20.25
C THR A 448 -1.00 -15.81 20.29
N VAL A 449 -2.27 -15.54 20.00
CA VAL A 449 -2.81 -14.17 20.09
C VAL A 449 -2.81 -13.69 21.54
N LEU A 450 -2.23 -12.52 21.76
CA LEU A 450 -2.18 -11.81 23.04
C LEU A 450 -3.37 -10.87 23.24
N GLY A 451 -3.80 -10.22 22.17
CA GLY A 451 -4.76 -9.13 22.25
C GLY A 451 -5.10 -8.55 20.88
N THR A 452 -6.22 -7.84 20.84
CA THR A 452 -6.70 -7.11 19.67
C THR A 452 -6.98 -5.65 20.03
N THR A 453 -6.80 -4.76 19.07
CA THR A 453 -7.14 -3.33 19.21
C THR A 453 -7.76 -2.83 17.93
N THR A 454 -8.73 -1.93 18.04
CA THR A 454 -9.40 -1.29 16.90
C THR A 454 -9.05 0.19 16.83
N SER A 455 -8.85 0.73 15.64
CA SER A 455 -8.65 2.17 15.42
C SER A 455 -9.26 2.62 14.11
N ILE A 456 -9.39 3.94 13.93
CA ILE A 456 -9.57 4.56 12.62
C ILE A 456 -8.33 5.41 12.38
N SER A 457 -7.57 5.09 11.34
CA SER A 457 -6.31 5.76 11.05
C SER A 457 -6.18 6.06 9.57
N LYS A 458 -5.40 7.09 9.25
CA LYS A 458 -5.00 7.40 7.89
C LYS A 458 -4.28 6.19 7.28
N PHE A 459 -4.67 5.81 6.07
CA PHE A 459 -4.03 4.77 5.30
C PHE A 459 -3.30 5.39 4.12
N ASP A 460 -2.01 5.09 3.99
CA ASP A 460 -1.19 5.51 2.86
C ASP A 460 -0.94 4.28 1.97
N ILE A 461 -1.38 4.39 0.71
CA ILE A 461 -1.17 3.36 -0.31
C ILE A 461 0.33 3.27 -0.61
N GLY A 462 0.91 2.07 -0.56
CA GLY A 462 2.33 1.84 -0.84
C GLY A 462 3.21 1.59 0.38
N ASN A 463 2.63 1.46 1.59
CA ASN A 463 3.38 1.06 2.79
C ASN A 463 3.66 -0.44 2.85
#